data_AF-A0A7Y7QWN5-F1
#
_entry.id   AF-A0A7Y7QWN5-F1
#
_cell.length_a   1.000
_cell.length_b   1.000
_cell.length_c   1.000
_cell.angle_alpha   90.00
_cell.angle_beta   90.00
_cell.angle_gamma   90.00
#
_symmetry.space_group_name_H-M   'P 1'
#
loop_
_entity.id
_entity.type
_entity.pdbx_description
1 polymer ?
#
loop_
_entity_poly.entity_id
_entity_poly.type
_entity_poly.pdbx_seq_one_letter_code
_entity_poly.pdbx_strand_id
1 'polypeptide(L)'
;MEACVDVTNGPLMLLVARRFRQPHGEGRRRCRGVDGRPRFGEATRKPARRRSQNDRDDVLVPAIEIGERGRVDHRDVEAAAGTGIDATPSVPEGATVRIEPTKAAASQADHTVDAIARANGGRYSIDLHLRYDPGASEAFATSHVRRLEAMRRAGAGPDRLADGSWLIPEDHLVRAEGFAQRQQRDRPVALSILSSRQVGDLSTVEAPTWIDWELATGVGTPVRDVGFGREVRTATAARRQWLVEQQLATGEGREFRLRNGALDELGRREMRDAGGRLAQQFDKPFEPAHNGDRIEGVIARRVDLESGSYAVVERSRDFTLVPWRDVLERNIGKATLGIMRSDGISWQFGRGRSGPTIS
;
A
#
# COMPACT_ATOMS: atom_id res chain seq x y z
N MET A 1 4.08 -4.10 33.78
CA MET A 1 3.07 -4.91 33.08
C MET A 1 3.34 -4.69 31.60
N GLU A 2 4.04 -5.64 31.00
CA GLU A 2 4.43 -5.65 29.59
C GLU A 2 3.17 -5.66 28.73
N ALA A 3 3.06 -4.76 27.74
CA ALA A 3 1.92 -4.70 26.85
C ALA A 3 2.33 -5.26 25.48
N CYS A 4 2.30 -6.59 25.35
CA CYS A 4 2.29 -7.20 24.02
C CYS A 4 0.90 -6.97 23.40
N VAL A 5 0.82 -6.20 22.32
CA VAL A 5 -0.42 -5.97 21.56
C VAL A 5 -0.62 -7.14 20.59
N ASP A 6 -1.78 -7.76 20.64
CA ASP A 6 -2.21 -8.73 19.63
C ASP A 6 -2.74 -7.97 18.42
N VAL A 7 -2.00 -8.03 17.31
CA VAL A 7 -2.35 -7.33 16.06
C VAL A 7 -3.07 -8.27 15.09
N THR A 8 -3.26 -9.54 15.45
CA THR A 8 -3.96 -10.53 14.62
C THR A 8 -5.49 -10.48 14.77
N ASN A 9 -5.97 -9.99 15.91
CA ASN A 9 -7.39 -9.86 16.24
C ASN A 9 -7.77 -8.44 16.76
N GLY A 10 -6.88 -7.47 16.56
CA GLY A 10 -7.03 -6.10 17.04
C GLY A 10 -7.68 -5.16 16.00
N PRO A 11 -8.15 -3.97 16.43
CA PRO A 11 -8.61 -2.94 15.52
C PRO A 11 -7.46 -2.42 14.64
N LEU A 12 -7.82 -1.80 13.50
CA LEU A 12 -6.90 -1.09 12.61
C LEU A 12 -6.03 -0.10 13.40
N MET A 13 -4.71 -0.12 13.17
CA MET A 13 -3.77 0.73 13.91
C MET A 13 -2.95 1.63 12.99
N LEU A 14 -2.87 2.90 13.39
CA LEU A 14 -1.96 3.92 12.84
C LEU A 14 -0.72 4.01 13.72
N LEU A 15 0.45 4.04 13.08
CA LEU A 15 1.74 4.04 13.77
C LEU A 15 2.75 4.94 13.05
N VAL A 16 3.81 5.32 13.74
CA VAL A 16 4.92 6.10 13.19
C VAL A 16 6.23 5.32 13.25
N ALA A 17 7.01 5.38 12.19
CA ALA A 17 8.38 4.86 12.17
C ALA A 17 9.34 5.86 12.82
N ARG A 18 10.04 5.48 13.90
CA ARG A 18 11.01 6.33 14.61
C ARG A 18 12.26 5.54 14.97
N ARG A 19 13.44 6.16 15.00
CA ARG A 19 14.62 5.52 15.59
C ARG A 19 14.68 5.80 17.09
N PHE A 20 14.97 4.76 17.88
CA PHE A 20 15.16 4.89 19.32
C PHE A 20 16.58 4.48 19.74
N ARG A 21 17.05 5.09 20.83
CA ARG A 21 18.31 4.76 21.49
C ARG A 21 18.08 3.55 22.41
N GLN A 22 18.75 2.42 22.15
CA GLN A 22 18.70 1.22 23.00
C GLN A 22 19.96 1.15 23.90
N PRO A 23 19.81 1.00 25.24
CA PRO A 23 20.95 0.77 26.13
C PRO A 23 21.51 -0.66 26.00
N HIS A 24 22.83 -0.79 26.02
CA HIS A 24 23.53 -2.08 25.97
C HIS A 24 23.14 -2.99 27.17
N GLY A 25 22.71 -4.23 26.89
CA GLY A 25 22.49 -5.26 27.92
C GLY A 25 21.05 -5.75 28.15
N GLU A 26 20.04 -5.21 27.46
CA GLU A 26 18.68 -5.76 27.50
C GLU A 26 18.52 -6.95 26.53
N GLY A 27 18.31 -8.15 27.10
CA GLY A 27 18.06 -9.37 26.33
C GLY A 27 16.69 -9.32 25.64
N ARG A 28 16.70 -9.41 24.30
CA ARG A 28 15.51 -9.42 23.45
C ARG A 28 14.64 -10.67 23.68
N ARG A 29 13.36 -10.51 23.99
CA ARG A 29 12.36 -11.56 23.77
C ARG A 29 11.30 -11.06 22.79
N ARG A 30 11.10 -11.80 21.69
CA ARG A 30 9.91 -11.66 20.86
C ARG A 30 8.70 -12.05 21.70
N CYS A 31 7.66 -11.21 21.76
CA CYS A 31 6.38 -11.63 22.31
C CYS A 31 5.81 -12.74 21.40
N ARG A 32 5.99 -14.02 21.75
CA ARG A 32 5.20 -15.11 21.16
C ARG A 32 3.99 -15.36 22.06
N GLY A 33 2.79 -15.37 21.48
CA GLY A 33 1.61 -15.91 22.18
C GLY A 33 1.82 -17.38 22.54
N VAL A 34 1.10 -17.86 23.55
CA VAL A 34 1.11 -19.27 24.01
C VAL A 34 0.70 -20.24 22.88
N ASP A 35 -0.02 -19.69 21.92
CA ASP A 35 -0.63 -20.26 20.72
C ASP A 35 0.22 -20.08 19.44
N GLY A 36 1.47 -19.62 19.58
CA GLY A 36 2.42 -19.46 18.48
C GLY A 36 2.16 -18.26 17.57
N ARG A 37 1.14 -17.43 17.87
CA ARG A 37 0.79 -16.22 17.12
C ARG A 37 1.76 -15.06 17.38
N PRO A 38 2.08 -14.23 16.37
CA PRO A 38 2.94 -13.06 16.54
C PRO A 38 2.23 -12.03 17.41
N ARG A 39 2.83 -11.70 18.56
CA ARG A 39 2.43 -10.54 19.36
C ARG A 39 3.50 -9.47 19.23
N PHE A 40 3.08 -8.22 19.29
CA PHE A 40 3.94 -7.08 19.05
C PHE A 40 4.12 -6.27 20.32
N GLY A 41 5.34 -6.21 20.84
CA GLY A 41 5.72 -5.45 22.03
C GLY A 41 7.12 -5.84 22.53
N GLU A 42 7.81 -4.90 23.16
CA GLU A 42 9.10 -5.14 23.83
C GLU A 42 8.86 -5.61 25.28
N ALA A 43 9.27 -6.84 25.59
CA ALA A 43 9.31 -7.35 26.97
C ALA A 43 10.58 -6.82 27.66
N THR A 44 10.54 -5.61 28.22
CA THR A 44 11.69 -5.05 28.95
C THR A 44 11.73 -5.60 30.37
N ARG A 45 12.82 -6.31 30.70
CA ARG A 45 13.08 -6.80 32.05
C ARG A 45 13.49 -5.61 32.92
N LYS A 46 12.80 -5.35 34.04
CA LYS A 46 13.28 -4.38 35.06
C LYS A 46 14.72 -4.75 35.48
N PRO A 47 15.70 -3.83 35.46
CA PRO A 47 17.08 -4.17 35.79
C PRO A 47 17.22 -4.50 37.28
N ALA A 48 17.82 -5.65 37.58
CA ALA A 48 18.37 -5.94 38.89
C ALA A 48 19.71 -5.19 39.03
N ARG A 49 19.75 -4.22 39.95
CA ARG A 49 20.90 -3.52 40.57
C ARG A 49 22.19 -3.29 39.75
N ARG A 50 22.50 -1.99 39.57
CA ARG A 50 23.81 -1.30 39.36
C ARG A 50 24.99 -2.16 38.88
N ARG A 51 25.54 -1.80 37.71
CA ARG A 51 27.00 -1.83 37.45
C ARG A 51 27.43 -0.85 36.35
N SER A 52 28.60 -0.26 36.64
CA SER A 52 29.62 0.41 35.81
C SER A 52 29.22 1.35 34.66
N GLN A 53 29.67 2.59 34.81
CA GLN A 53 29.62 3.69 33.87
C GLN A 53 30.77 3.61 32.85
N ASN A 54 30.80 2.59 32.00
CA ASN A 54 31.65 2.61 30.80
C ASN A 54 31.25 1.48 29.83
N ASP A 55 30.31 1.78 28.94
CA ASP A 55 30.13 1.12 27.64
C ASP A 55 29.28 2.08 26.81
N ARG A 56 29.97 2.98 26.08
CA ARG A 56 29.36 3.96 25.19
C ARG A 56 29.45 3.42 23.78
N ASP A 57 28.45 2.65 23.37
CA ASP A 57 28.05 2.48 21.98
C ASP A 57 26.54 2.16 21.97
N ASP A 58 25.71 3.20 22.13
CA ASP A 58 24.25 3.07 21.99
C ASP A 58 23.90 2.82 20.51
N VAL A 59 23.14 1.76 20.22
CA VAL A 59 22.69 1.45 18.85
C VAL A 59 21.32 2.09 18.60
N LEU A 60 21.22 2.87 17.52
CA LEU A 60 19.95 3.37 17.00
C LEU A 60 19.23 2.25 16.23
N VAL A 61 18.03 1.88 16.68
CA VAL A 61 17.21 0.84 16.04
C VAL A 61 15.90 1.46 15.52
N PRO A 62 15.51 1.19 14.25
CA PRO A 62 14.20 1.62 13.76
C PRO A 62 13.08 0.84 14.48
N ALA A 63 12.10 1.55 15.03
CA ALA A 63 10.94 0.97 15.68
C ALA A 63 9.66 1.69 15.26
N ILE A 64 8.54 0.97 15.33
CA ILE A 64 7.20 1.48 15.11
C ILE A 64 6.55 1.71 16.48
N GLU A 65 6.11 2.94 16.75
CA GLU A 65 5.51 3.33 18.03
C GLU A 65 4.03 2.91 18.08
N ILE A 66 3.70 1.91 18.92
CA ILE A 66 2.31 1.49 19.24
C ILE A 66 1.85 2.16 20.54
N GLY A 67 1.45 3.43 20.44
CA GLY A 67 0.80 4.16 21.53
C GLY A 67 1.49 4.01 22.90
N GLU A 68 0.69 4.07 23.98
CA GLU A 68 1.18 4.39 25.33
C GLU A 68 2.22 3.42 25.94
N ARG A 69 2.37 2.18 25.47
CA ARG A 69 3.29 1.19 26.10
C ARG A 69 3.93 0.17 25.16
N GLY A 70 3.76 0.27 23.85
CA GLY A 70 4.31 -0.69 22.90
C GLY A 70 5.32 -0.06 21.96
N ARG A 71 6.58 -0.47 22.03
CA ARG A 71 7.52 -0.30 20.91
C ARG A 71 7.62 -1.63 20.19
N VAL A 72 7.70 -1.57 18.88
CA VAL A 72 7.93 -2.75 18.06
C VAL A 72 9.08 -2.47 17.13
N ASP A 73 10.09 -3.32 17.13
CA ASP A 73 11.17 -3.21 16.16
C ASP A 73 10.58 -3.24 14.74
N HIS A 74 10.97 -2.29 13.90
CA HIS A 74 10.49 -2.20 12.53
C HIS A 74 10.71 -3.53 11.79
N ARG A 75 11.82 -4.23 12.09
CA ARG A 75 12.14 -5.56 11.53
C ARG A 75 11.16 -6.65 11.95
N ASP A 76 10.59 -6.56 13.15
CA ASP A 76 9.58 -7.51 13.60
C ASP A 76 8.26 -7.28 12.85
N VAL A 77 7.93 -6.02 12.51
CA VAL A 77 6.78 -5.70 11.66
C VAL A 77 7.02 -6.11 10.22
N GLU A 78 8.21 -5.86 9.66
CA GLU A 78 8.57 -6.34 8.32
C GLU A 78 8.56 -7.87 8.25
N ALA A 79 9.07 -8.56 9.27
CA ALA A 79 9.05 -10.02 9.33
C ALA A 79 7.61 -10.58 9.42
N ALA A 80 6.74 -9.93 10.19
CA ALA A 80 5.32 -10.29 10.30
C ALA A 80 4.49 -9.83 9.08
N ALA A 81 4.96 -8.85 8.34
CA ALA A 81 4.47 -8.51 7.01
C ALA A 81 5.10 -9.40 5.92
N GLY A 82 5.97 -10.34 6.27
CA GLY A 82 6.63 -11.26 5.35
C GLY A 82 7.65 -10.58 4.41
N THR A 83 8.77 -11.27 4.12
CA THR A 83 9.71 -10.89 3.06
C THR A 83 9.47 -11.75 1.83
N GLY A 84 8.77 -11.24 0.83
CA GLY A 84 8.47 -11.98 -0.40
C GLY A 84 8.32 -11.08 -1.62
N ILE A 85 9.29 -11.19 -2.54
CA ILE A 85 9.42 -10.68 -3.93
C ILE A 85 9.14 -9.18 -4.19
N ASP A 86 8.20 -8.55 -3.50
CA ASP A 86 8.14 -7.10 -3.35
C ASP A 86 8.83 -6.78 -2.04
N ALA A 87 10.10 -6.37 -2.13
CA ALA A 87 10.87 -5.92 -0.97
C ALA A 87 10.02 -4.91 -0.19
N THR A 88 9.80 -5.16 1.10
CA THR A 88 9.11 -4.18 1.96
C THR A 88 9.82 -2.85 1.76
N PRO A 89 9.15 -1.82 1.22
CA PRO A 89 9.80 -0.55 0.92
C PRO A 89 10.39 -0.05 2.24
N SER A 90 11.67 0.35 2.22
CA SER A 90 12.33 0.90 3.39
C SER A 90 11.45 2.01 3.95
N VAL A 91 10.84 1.79 5.12
CA VAL A 91 9.89 2.75 5.69
C VAL A 91 10.71 3.96 6.15
N PRO A 92 10.47 5.16 5.59
CA PRO A 92 11.21 6.34 5.99
C PRO A 92 10.99 6.65 7.46
N GLU A 93 12.01 7.20 8.11
CA GLU A 93 11.84 7.73 9.46
C GLU A 93 10.82 8.87 9.45
N GLY A 94 9.90 8.86 10.40
CA GLY A 94 8.77 9.78 10.49
C GLY A 94 7.54 9.36 9.69
N ALA A 95 7.62 8.32 8.86
CA ALA A 95 6.50 7.88 8.03
C ALA A 95 5.33 7.38 8.89
N THR A 96 4.12 7.75 8.46
CA THR A 96 2.89 7.18 9.01
C THR A 96 2.57 5.88 8.30
N VAL A 97 2.42 4.81 9.06
CA VAL A 97 2.08 3.48 8.54
C VAL A 97 0.76 3.00 9.12
N ARG A 98 0.02 2.27 8.30
CA ARG A 98 -1.17 1.51 8.68
C ARG A 98 -0.81 0.04 8.78
N ILE A 99 -1.27 -0.59 9.85
CA ILE A 99 -1.20 -2.03 10.02
C ILE A 99 -2.63 -2.58 10.11
N GLU A 100 -2.91 -3.54 9.24
CA GLU A 100 -4.19 -4.25 9.19
C GLU A 100 -3.97 -5.75 9.36
N PRO A 101 -4.82 -6.45 10.14
CA PRO A 101 -4.81 -7.90 10.14
C PRO A 101 -5.11 -8.43 8.72
N THR A 102 -4.31 -9.37 8.23
CA THR A 102 -4.63 -10.03 6.96
C THR A 102 -5.88 -10.88 7.14
N LYS A 103 -6.77 -10.90 6.13
CA LYS A 103 -8.02 -11.68 6.21
C LYS A 103 -7.72 -13.17 6.08
N ALA A 104 -8.29 -13.97 6.99
CA ALA A 104 -8.15 -15.42 7.04
C ALA A 104 -9.22 -16.18 6.26
N ALA A 105 -9.94 -15.50 5.35
CA ALA A 105 -11.10 -16.01 4.66
C ALA A 105 -10.88 -16.05 3.15
N ALA A 106 -11.70 -16.83 2.45
CA ALA A 106 -11.80 -16.74 0.99
C ALA A 106 -12.09 -15.28 0.58
N SER A 107 -11.34 -14.81 -0.40
CA SER A 107 -11.46 -13.45 -0.92
C SER A 107 -12.64 -13.34 -1.90
N GLN A 108 -13.07 -12.11 -2.19
CA GLN A 108 -14.08 -11.88 -3.23
C GLN A 108 -13.65 -12.46 -4.59
N ALA A 109 -12.34 -12.44 -4.90
CA ALA A 109 -11.81 -13.07 -6.09
C ALA A 109 -12.04 -14.59 -6.12
N ASP A 110 -11.90 -15.29 -4.99
CA ASP A 110 -12.18 -16.73 -4.90
C ASP A 110 -13.66 -17.02 -5.11
N HIS A 111 -14.54 -16.19 -4.53
CA HIS A 111 -15.98 -16.31 -4.74
C HIS A 111 -16.37 -16.08 -6.20
N THR A 112 -15.80 -15.08 -6.86
CA THR A 112 -16.04 -14.83 -8.29
C THR A 112 -15.52 -15.98 -9.15
N VAL A 113 -14.33 -16.50 -8.85
CA VAL A 113 -13.77 -17.65 -9.58
C VAL A 113 -14.61 -18.91 -9.38
N ASP A 114 -15.02 -19.23 -8.15
CA ASP A 114 -15.89 -20.37 -7.86
C ASP A 114 -17.20 -20.24 -8.63
N ALA A 115 -17.87 -19.09 -8.56
CA ALA A 115 -19.14 -18.85 -9.26
C ALA A 115 -19.03 -19.07 -10.77
N ILE A 116 -18.00 -18.49 -11.41
CA ILE A 116 -17.75 -18.67 -12.85
C ILE A 116 -17.44 -20.12 -13.17
N ALA A 117 -16.63 -20.80 -12.34
CA ALA A 117 -16.29 -22.19 -12.56
C ALA A 117 -17.52 -23.09 -12.44
N ARG A 118 -18.41 -22.89 -11.45
CA ARG A 118 -19.66 -23.65 -11.31
C ARG A 118 -20.57 -23.48 -12.51
N ALA A 119 -20.68 -22.26 -13.03
CA ALA A 119 -21.46 -21.99 -14.25
C ALA A 119 -20.87 -22.69 -15.50
N ASN A 120 -19.60 -23.11 -15.47
CA ASN A 120 -18.87 -23.65 -16.62
C ASN A 120 -18.25 -25.03 -16.35
N GLY A 121 -18.93 -25.88 -15.57
CA GLY A 121 -18.53 -27.28 -15.36
C GLY A 121 -17.19 -27.44 -14.63
N GLY A 122 -16.89 -26.56 -13.68
CA GLY A 122 -15.66 -26.55 -12.90
C GLY A 122 -14.48 -25.87 -13.60
N ARG A 123 -14.69 -25.18 -14.73
CA ARG A 123 -13.61 -24.55 -15.50
C ARG A 123 -13.59 -23.03 -15.38
N TYR A 124 -12.40 -22.48 -15.22
CA TYR A 124 -12.15 -21.04 -15.24
C TYR A 124 -11.14 -20.66 -16.32
N SER A 125 -11.43 -19.60 -17.08
CA SER A 125 -10.49 -18.95 -17.99
C SER A 125 -10.85 -17.47 -18.09
N ILE A 126 -9.94 -16.65 -18.63
CA ILE A 126 -10.21 -15.23 -18.88
C ILE A 126 -11.42 -15.07 -19.82
N ASP A 127 -11.50 -15.88 -20.88
CA ASP A 127 -12.63 -15.83 -21.81
C ASP A 127 -13.96 -16.23 -21.18
N LEU A 128 -13.95 -17.17 -20.22
CA LEU A 128 -15.15 -17.52 -19.45
C LEU A 128 -15.54 -16.39 -18.50
N HIS A 129 -14.55 -15.71 -17.91
CA HIS A 129 -14.77 -14.56 -17.06
C HIS A 129 -15.44 -13.41 -17.82
N LEU A 130 -14.87 -13.00 -18.96
CA LEU A 130 -15.40 -11.90 -19.77
C LEU A 130 -16.76 -12.21 -20.40
N ARG A 131 -17.07 -13.50 -20.62
CA ARG A 131 -18.42 -13.92 -21.04
C ARG A 131 -19.44 -13.85 -19.90
N TYR A 132 -19.02 -14.16 -18.67
CA TYR A 132 -19.88 -14.10 -17.49
C TYR A 132 -20.15 -12.66 -17.06
N ASP A 133 -19.12 -11.81 -17.07
CA ASP A 133 -19.21 -10.37 -16.80
C ASP A 133 -18.55 -9.57 -17.94
N PRO A 134 -19.34 -9.12 -18.93
CA PRO A 134 -18.84 -8.29 -20.03
C PRO A 134 -18.35 -6.90 -19.60
N GLY A 135 -18.70 -6.45 -18.38
CA GLY A 135 -18.21 -5.19 -17.81
C GLY A 135 -16.83 -5.31 -17.17
N ALA A 136 -16.34 -6.53 -16.95
CA ALA A 136 -15.02 -6.78 -16.37
C ALA A 136 -13.90 -6.44 -17.35
N SER A 137 -12.81 -5.86 -16.83
CA SER A 137 -11.59 -5.66 -17.62
C SER A 137 -10.75 -6.94 -17.68
N GLU A 138 -10.00 -7.12 -18.77
CA GLU A 138 -9.06 -8.25 -18.90
C GLU A 138 -7.99 -8.24 -17.78
N ALA A 139 -7.58 -7.05 -17.34
CA ALA A 139 -6.65 -6.90 -16.21
C ALA A 139 -7.24 -7.44 -14.91
N PHE A 140 -8.53 -7.22 -14.67
CA PHE A 140 -9.24 -7.77 -13.52
C PHE A 140 -9.30 -9.30 -13.58
N ALA A 141 -9.69 -9.88 -14.73
CA ALA A 141 -9.68 -11.33 -14.92
C ALA A 141 -8.26 -11.96 -14.80
N THR A 142 -7.23 -11.25 -15.26
CA THR A 142 -5.82 -11.65 -15.12
C THR A 142 -5.38 -11.68 -13.65
N SER A 143 -5.91 -10.80 -12.80
CA SER A 143 -5.60 -10.81 -11.36
C SER A 143 -6.04 -12.12 -10.69
N HIS A 144 -7.18 -12.68 -11.11
CA HIS A 144 -7.65 -13.99 -10.63
C HIS A 144 -6.73 -15.13 -11.08
N VAL A 145 -6.19 -15.08 -12.29
CA VAL A 145 -5.21 -16.08 -12.77
C VAL A 145 -3.94 -16.05 -11.91
N ARG A 146 -3.44 -14.87 -11.52
CA ARG A 146 -2.29 -14.76 -10.61
C ARG A 146 -2.59 -15.38 -9.24
N ARG A 147 -3.80 -15.17 -8.73
CA ARG A 147 -4.27 -15.76 -7.47
C ARG A 147 -4.34 -17.29 -7.55
N LEU A 148 -4.89 -17.86 -8.62
CA LEU A 148 -4.95 -19.31 -8.85
C LEU A 148 -3.56 -19.93 -8.97
N GLU A 149 -2.64 -19.26 -9.67
CA GLU A 149 -1.25 -19.71 -9.78
C GLU A 149 -0.52 -19.67 -8.43
N ALA A 150 -0.78 -18.67 -7.58
CA ALA A 150 -0.25 -18.63 -6.23
C ALA A 150 -0.78 -19.80 -5.38
N MET A 151 -2.09 -20.08 -5.45
CA MET A 151 -2.71 -21.22 -4.77
C MET A 151 -2.13 -22.55 -5.26
N ARG A 152 -1.95 -22.72 -6.58
CA ARG A 152 -1.37 -23.92 -7.19
C ARG A 152 0.05 -24.16 -6.69
N ARG A 153 0.90 -23.13 -6.68
CA ARG A 153 2.29 -23.22 -6.18
C ARG A 153 2.35 -23.57 -4.70
N ALA A 154 1.37 -23.13 -3.92
CA ALA A 154 1.25 -23.45 -2.50
C ALA A 154 0.53 -24.78 -2.22
N GLY A 155 0.25 -25.59 -3.25
CA GLY A 155 -0.42 -26.89 -3.11
C GLY A 155 -1.90 -26.80 -2.71
N ALA A 156 -2.53 -25.63 -2.85
CA ALA A 156 -3.95 -25.42 -2.54
C ALA A 156 -4.90 -25.78 -3.69
N GLY A 157 -4.37 -26.23 -4.83
CA GLY A 157 -5.08 -27.14 -5.72
C GLY A 157 -6.10 -26.60 -6.72
N PRO A 158 -5.92 -25.44 -7.37
CA PRO A 158 -6.41 -25.29 -8.74
C PRO A 158 -5.39 -25.87 -9.73
N ASP A 159 -5.85 -26.74 -10.63
CA ASP A 159 -4.98 -27.34 -11.64
C ASP A 159 -5.03 -26.54 -12.94
N ARG A 160 -3.85 -26.30 -13.51
CA ARG A 160 -3.74 -25.61 -14.80
C ARG A 160 -3.70 -26.62 -15.92
N LEU A 161 -4.64 -26.51 -16.86
CA LEU A 161 -4.73 -27.35 -18.04
C LEU A 161 -3.79 -26.86 -19.16
N ALA A 162 -3.53 -27.73 -20.12
CA ALA A 162 -2.61 -27.45 -21.24
C ALA A 162 -3.10 -26.30 -22.15
N ASP A 163 -4.42 -26.09 -22.23
CA ASP A 163 -5.06 -24.99 -22.97
C ASP A 163 -5.00 -23.64 -22.21
N GLY A 164 -4.41 -23.62 -21.01
CA GLY A 164 -4.30 -22.43 -20.17
C GLY A 164 -5.53 -22.16 -19.28
N SER A 165 -6.60 -22.94 -19.42
CA SER A 165 -7.74 -22.92 -18.50
C SER A 165 -7.42 -23.61 -17.17
N TRP A 166 -8.27 -23.37 -16.18
CA TRP A 166 -8.11 -23.85 -14.82
C TRP A 166 -9.23 -24.80 -14.46
N LEU A 167 -8.89 -25.93 -13.87
CA LEU A 167 -9.84 -26.80 -13.20
C LEU A 167 -9.94 -26.36 -11.74
N ILE A 168 -11.15 -25.92 -11.36
CA ILE A 168 -11.46 -25.42 -10.02
C ILE A 168 -12.21 -26.54 -9.28
N PRO A 169 -11.63 -27.09 -8.19
CA PRO A 169 -12.28 -28.14 -7.41
C PRO A 169 -13.59 -27.70 -6.77
N GLU A 170 -14.47 -28.66 -6.46
CA GLU A 170 -15.73 -28.38 -5.79
C GLU A 170 -15.57 -27.86 -4.35
N ASP A 171 -14.42 -28.08 -3.74
CA ASP A 171 -14.06 -27.57 -2.41
C ASP A 171 -13.17 -26.31 -2.50
N HIS A 172 -13.13 -25.61 -3.65
CA HIS A 172 -12.23 -24.48 -3.90
C HIS A 172 -12.28 -23.41 -2.81
N LEU A 173 -13.47 -23.01 -2.34
CA LEU A 173 -13.60 -21.98 -1.31
C LEU A 173 -12.99 -22.42 0.04
N VAL A 174 -13.15 -23.70 0.41
CA VAL A 174 -12.53 -24.27 1.62
C VAL A 174 -11.00 -24.29 1.47
N ARG A 175 -10.49 -24.65 0.28
CA ARG A 175 -9.05 -24.62 0.00
C ARG A 175 -8.49 -23.20 -0.02
N ALA A 176 -9.24 -22.24 -0.55
CA ALA A 176 -8.89 -20.82 -0.56
C ALA A 176 -8.83 -20.25 0.86
N GLU A 177 -9.79 -20.62 1.72
CA GLU A 177 -9.77 -20.26 3.13
C GLU A 177 -8.57 -20.89 3.85
N GLY A 178 -8.32 -22.19 3.68
CA GLY A 178 -7.13 -22.83 4.24
C GLY A 178 -5.81 -22.21 3.76
N PHE A 179 -5.75 -21.79 2.50
CA PHE A 179 -4.61 -21.04 1.95
C PHE A 179 -4.48 -19.64 2.55
N ALA A 180 -5.60 -18.92 2.75
CA ALA A 180 -5.62 -17.62 3.41
C ALA A 180 -5.18 -17.73 4.89
N GLN A 181 -5.65 -18.75 5.61
CA GLN A 181 -5.23 -19.03 6.98
C GLN A 181 -3.73 -19.34 7.09
N ARG A 182 -3.17 -20.15 6.16
CA ARG A 182 -1.72 -20.39 6.12
C ARG A 182 -0.95 -19.10 5.86
N GLN A 183 -1.37 -18.31 4.87
CA GLN A 183 -0.76 -17.00 4.61
C GLN A 183 -0.88 -16.06 5.79
N GLN A 184 -1.99 -16.04 6.52
CA GLN A 184 -2.13 -15.22 7.73
C GLN A 184 -1.20 -15.71 8.86
N ARG A 185 -0.94 -17.02 8.97
CA ARG A 185 0.04 -17.51 9.96
C ARG A 185 1.46 -17.06 9.65
N ASP A 186 1.82 -17.06 8.37
CA ASP A 186 3.15 -16.64 7.91
C ASP A 186 3.29 -15.11 7.85
N ARG A 187 2.18 -14.43 7.49
CA ARG A 187 2.03 -12.98 7.31
C ARG A 187 0.74 -12.49 8.00
N PRO A 188 0.72 -12.38 9.33
CA PRO A 188 -0.46 -11.96 10.10
C PRO A 188 -0.97 -10.56 9.80
N VAL A 189 -0.10 -9.68 9.29
CA VAL A 189 -0.42 -8.28 9.11
C VAL A 189 0.01 -7.78 7.73
N ALA A 190 -0.79 -6.88 7.17
CA ALA A 190 -0.42 -6.07 6.03
C ALA A 190 0.08 -4.72 6.55
N LEU A 191 1.22 -4.26 6.05
CA LEU A 191 1.74 -2.93 6.29
C LEU A 191 1.52 -2.07 5.05
N SER A 192 1.02 -0.86 5.25
CA SER A 192 0.88 0.15 4.20
C SER A 192 1.45 1.47 4.69
N ILE A 193 2.31 2.10 3.88
CA ILE A 193 2.79 3.46 4.17
C ILE A 193 1.69 4.42 3.71
N LEU A 194 1.14 5.22 4.65
CA LEU A 194 0.13 6.22 4.35
C LEU A 194 0.74 7.57 3.96
N SER A 195 1.87 7.91 4.56
CA SER A 195 2.69 9.06 4.16
C SER A 195 4.13 8.81 4.57
N SER A 196 5.06 9.22 3.72
CA SER A 196 6.49 9.26 4.06
C SER A 196 6.88 10.48 4.90
N ARG A 197 5.98 11.46 5.04
CA ARG A 197 6.18 12.67 5.84
C ARG A 197 5.76 12.45 7.30
N GLN A 198 6.27 13.31 8.17
CA GLN A 198 5.79 13.35 9.55
C GLN A 198 4.35 13.84 9.59
N VAL A 199 3.54 13.27 10.48
CA VAL A 199 2.11 13.56 10.55
C VAL A 199 1.82 15.05 10.80
N GLY A 200 2.68 15.74 11.55
CA GLY A 200 2.53 17.18 11.82
C GLY A 200 2.66 18.05 10.56
N ASP A 201 3.50 17.63 9.61
CA ASP A 201 3.74 18.36 8.37
C ASP A 201 2.54 18.29 7.43
N LEU A 202 1.70 17.25 7.56
CA LEU A 202 0.54 17.02 6.68
C LEU A 202 -0.55 18.09 6.81
N SER A 203 -0.54 18.88 7.88
CA SER A 203 -1.56 19.88 8.16
C SER A 203 -1.70 20.91 7.03
N THR A 204 -0.59 21.33 6.42
CA THR A 204 -0.55 22.41 5.42
C THR A 204 -0.15 21.95 4.02
N VAL A 205 0.04 20.65 3.80
CA VAL A 205 0.44 20.11 2.50
C VAL A 205 -0.62 20.37 1.43
N GLU A 206 -0.23 20.97 0.32
CA GLU A 206 -1.11 21.22 -0.83
C GLU A 206 -1.33 19.98 -1.72
N ALA A 207 -1.66 18.87 -1.08
CA ALA A 207 -1.91 17.57 -1.70
C ALA A 207 -2.99 16.82 -0.91
N PRO A 208 -3.71 15.86 -1.52
CA PRO A 208 -4.63 15.01 -0.78
C PRO A 208 -3.81 14.04 0.08
N THR A 209 -4.11 14.00 1.37
CA THR A 209 -3.44 13.17 2.38
C THR A 209 -4.37 12.06 2.85
N TRP A 210 -3.82 11.04 3.51
CA TRP A 210 -4.63 10.00 4.16
C TRP A 210 -5.61 10.58 5.21
N ILE A 211 -5.29 11.71 5.84
CA ILE A 211 -6.19 12.41 6.78
C ILE A 211 -7.45 12.85 6.06
N ASP A 212 -7.33 13.38 4.84
CA ASP A 212 -8.47 13.89 4.07
C ASP A 212 -9.43 12.76 3.68
N TRP A 213 -8.92 11.56 3.40
CA TRP A 213 -9.74 10.36 3.15
C TRP A 213 -10.46 9.85 4.41
N GLU A 214 -9.82 9.90 5.58
CA GLU A 214 -10.50 9.58 6.84
C GLU A 214 -11.60 10.60 7.17
N LEU A 215 -11.34 11.88 6.88
CA LEU A 215 -12.35 12.94 7.03
C LEU A 215 -13.53 12.75 6.07
N ALA A 216 -13.27 12.32 4.83
CA ALA A 216 -14.31 12.10 3.82
C ALA A 216 -15.24 10.93 4.17
N THR A 217 -14.70 9.84 4.72
CA THR A 217 -15.48 8.65 5.09
C THR A 217 -16.27 8.84 6.38
N GLY A 218 -15.91 9.83 7.21
CA GLY A 218 -16.51 10.07 8.52
C GLY A 218 -16.19 9.00 9.56
N VAL A 219 -15.49 7.93 9.18
CA VAL A 219 -15.01 6.86 10.04
C VAL A 219 -13.54 7.13 10.32
N GLY A 220 -13.29 8.05 11.27
CA GLY A 220 -11.93 8.31 11.72
C GLY A 220 -11.32 7.07 12.37
N THR A 221 -10.05 6.79 12.11
CA THR A 221 -9.36 5.70 12.81
C THR A 221 -9.39 5.99 14.32
N PRO A 222 -9.83 5.06 15.17
CA PRO A 222 -9.86 5.28 16.61
C PRO A 222 -8.44 5.32 17.16
N VAL A 223 -7.94 6.51 17.43
CA VAL A 223 -6.59 6.73 17.93
C VAL A 223 -6.66 7.18 19.41
N ARG A 224 -5.81 6.68 20.31
CA ARG A 224 -5.75 7.09 21.74
C ARG A 224 -4.99 8.41 21.93
N ASP A 225 -5.39 9.25 22.89
CA ASP A 225 -4.88 10.64 23.04
C ASP A 225 -3.52 10.78 23.73
N VAL A 226 -2.59 9.97 23.28
CA VAL A 226 -1.28 9.75 23.90
C VAL A 226 -0.25 9.38 22.82
N GLY A 227 1.00 9.80 23.01
CA GLY A 227 2.10 9.54 22.05
C GLY A 227 1.76 10.00 20.63
N PHE A 228 2.12 9.18 19.63
CA PHE A 228 1.76 9.41 18.22
C PHE A 228 0.26 9.65 18.00
N GLY A 229 -0.60 9.08 18.85
CA GLY A 229 -2.02 9.25 18.70
C GLY A 229 -2.54 10.65 19.03
N ARG A 230 -1.82 11.39 19.89
CA ARG A 230 -2.06 12.83 20.09
C ARG A 230 -1.60 13.62 18.87
N GLU A 231 -0.45 13.28 18.30
CA GLU A 231 0.09 13.95 17.11
C GLU A 231 -0.88 13.83 15.92
N VAL A 232 -1.44 12.65 15.68
CA VAL A 232 -2.49 12.43 14.67
C VAL A 232 -3.71 13.31 14.94
N ARG A 233 -4.19 13.40 16.19
CA ARG A 233 -5.33 14.25 16.55
C ARG A 233 -5.04 15.73 16.30
N THR A 234 -3.87 16.21 16.72
CA THR A 234 -3.42 17.59 16.51
C THR A 234 -3.32 17.90 15.03
N ALA A 235 -2.66 17.04 14.25
CA ALA A 235 -2.53 17.20 12.81
C ALA A 235 -3.89 17.18 12.11
N THR A 236 -4.80 16.30 12.50
CA THR A 236 -6.16 16.24 11.95
C THR A 236 -6.95 17.52 12.26
N ALA A 237 -6.84 18.05 13.48
CA ALA A 237 -7.50 19.31 13.84
C ALA A 237 -6.93 20.49 13.03
N ALA A 238 -5.60 20.60 12.96
CA ALA A 238 -4.93 21.61 12.14
C ALA A 238 -5.27 21.49 10.65
N ARG A 239 -5.34 20.26 10.13
CA ARG A 239 -5.72 19.98 8.74
C ARG A 239 -7.15 20.40 8.44
N ARG A 240 -8.12 20.11 9.33
CA ARG A 240 -9.50 20.59 9.19
C ARG A 240 -9.56 22.11 9.08
N GLN A 241 -8.86 22.81 9.98
CA GLN A 241 -8.80 24.26 9.99
C GLN A 241 -8.22 24.79 8.67
N TRP A 242 -7.08 24.26 8.25
CA TRP A 242 -6.44 24.64 6.98
C TRP A 242 -7.37 24.39 5.78
N LEU A 243 -8.07 23.26 5.71
CA LEU A 243 -9.03 22.99 4.62
C LEU A 243 -10.19 24.00 4.58
N VAL A 244 -10.67 24.46 5.74
CA VAL A 244 -11.70 25.51 5.81
C VAL A 244 -11.14 26.85 5.34
N GLU A 245 -9.94 27.23 5.80
CA GLU A 245 -9.24 28.45 5.37
C GLU A 245 -8.97 28.47 3.86
N GLN A 246 -8.61 27.32 3.29
CA GLN A 246 -8.42 27.13 1.85
C GLN A 246 -9.73 27.04 1.06
N GLN A 247 -10.89 27.18 1.73
CA GLN A 247 -12.21 27.06 1.13
C GLN A 247 -12.46 25.70 0.46
N LEU A 248 -11.79 24.65 0.93
CA LEU A 248 -11.93 23.25 0.50
C LEU A 248 -12.88 22.46 1.42
N ALA A 249 -13.19 23.00 2.59
CA ALA A 249 -14.14 22.44 3.56
C ALA A 249 -15.01 23.54 4.18
N THR A 250 -16.03 23.12 4.93
CA THR A 250 -16.90 23.99 5.72
C THR A 250 -17.22 23.36 7.07
N GLY A 251 -17.52 24.20 8.06
CA GLY A 251 -17.89 23.76 9.41
C GLY A 251 -16.68 23.39 10.26
N GLU A 252 -16.95 23.10 11.53
CA GLU A 252 -15.92 22.75 12.52
C GLU A 252 -16.31 21.50 13.30
N GLY A 253 -15.33 20.81 13.88
CA GLY A 253 -15.55 19.65 14.74
C GLY A 253 -16.39 18.57 14.07
N ARG A 254 -17.62 18.38 14.57
CA ARG A 254 -18.58 17.37 14.08
C ARG A 254 -19.37 17.79 12.84
N GLU A 255 -19.47 19.09 12.56
CA GLU A 255 -20.18 19.61 11.38
C GLU A 255 -19.27 19.75 10.17
N PHE A 256 -17.98 19.44 10.34
CA PHE A 256 -16.98 19.48 9.30
C PHE A 256 -17.41 18.64 8.09
N ARG A 257 -17.39 19.26 6.91
CA ARG A 257 -17.64 18.59 5.64
C ARG A 257 -16.68 19.12 4.57
N LEU A 258 -16.09 18.19 3.83
CA LEU A 258 -15.37 18.50 2.61
C LEU A 258 -16.33 19.01 1.55
N ARG A 259 -15.90 20.02 0.78
CA ARG A 259 -16.65 20.45 -0.40
C ARG A 259 -16.50 19.44 -1.53
N ASN A 260 -17.47 19.40 -2.42
CA ASN A 260 -17.40 18.57 -3.62
C ASN A 260 -16.16 18.94 -4.45
N GLY A 261 -15.38 17.95 -4.86
CA GLY A 261 -14.16 18.13 -5.64
C GLY A 261 -12.95 18.66 -4.85
N ALA A 262 -13.02 18.77 -3.52
CA ALA A 262 -11.90 19.26 -2.71
C ALA A 262 -10.63 18.41 -2.86
N LEU A 263 -10.78 17.07 -2.88
CA LEU A 263 -9.66 16.15 -3.08
C LEU A 263 -9.08 16.25 -4.49
N ASP A 264 -9.93 16.41 -5.51
CA ASP A 264 -9.48 16.60 -6.88
C ASP A 264 -8.68 17.90 -7.02
N GLU A 265 -9.14 18.97 -6.37
CA GLU A 265 -8.44 20.25 -6.36
C GLU A 265 -7.08 20.15 -5.68
N LEU A 266 -7.00 19.49 -4.52
CA LEU A 266 -5.71 19.20 -3.87
C LEU A 266 -4.80 18.37 -4.78
N GLY A 267 -5.35 17.36 -5.47
CA GLY A 267 -4.59 16.55 -6.42
C GLY A 267 -4.02 17.38 -7.57
N ARG A 268 -4.80 18.33 -8.11
CA ARG A 268 -4.31 19.26 -9.15
C ARG A 268 -3.21 20.18 -8.63
N ARG A 269 -3.33 20.68 -7.40
CA ARG A 269 -2.28 21.51 -6.77
C ARG A 269 -0.98 20.74 -6.61
N GLU A 270 -1.06 19.50 -6.13
CA GLU A 270 0.11 18.62 -6.00
C GLU A 270 0.78 18.34 -7.35
N MET A 271 0.00 17.98 -8.38
CA MET A 271 0.56 17.73 -9.70
C MET A 271 1.25 18.97 -10.27
N ARG A 272 0.70 20.16 -10.04
CA ARG A 272 1.31 21.43 -10.49
C ARG A 272 2.63 21.70 -9.78
N ASP A 273 2.68 21.53 -8.46
CA ASP A 273 3.92 21.67 -7.69
C ASP A 273 4.98 20.64 -8.10
N ALA A 274 4.61 19.37 -8.14
CA ALA A 274 5.49 18.28 -8.55
C ALA A 274 6.01 18.50 -9.98
N GLY A 275 5.13 18.87 -10.90
CA GLY A 275 5.47 19.22 -12.28
C GLY A 275 6.47 20.37 -12.36
N GLY A 276 6.26 21.45 -11.60
CA GLY A 276 7.19 22.59 -11.56
C GLY A 276 8.58 22.20 -11.03
N ARG A 277 8.65 21.39 -9.97
CA ARG A 277 9.92 20.90 -9.42
C ARG A 277 10.64 19.96 -10.39
N LEU A 278 9.90 19.09 -11.09
CA LEU A 278 10.46 18.16 -12.06
C LEU A 278 10.90 18.86 -13.34
N ALA A 279 10.21 19.92 -13.76
CA ALA A 279 10.58 20.68 -14.95
C ALA A 279 11.98 21.27 -14.86
N GLN A 280 12.36 21.74 -13.67
CA GLN A 280 13.72 22.22 -13.40
C GLN A 280 14.77 21.09 -13.45
N GLN A 281 14.40 19.86 -13.13
CA GLN A 281 15.30 18.71 -13.10
C GLN A 281 15.50 18.08 -14.48
N PHE A 282 14.44 18.03 -15.30
CA PHE A 282 14.46 17.46 -16.64
C PHE A 282 14.78 18.47 -17.74
N ASP A 283 14.89 19.77 -17.40
CA ASP A 283 15.02 20.88 -18.34
C ASP A 283 13.95 20.83 -19.46
N LYS A 284 12.72 20.47 -19.05
CA LYS A 284 11.57 20.27 -19.93
C LYS A 284 10.30 20.78 -19.25
N PRO A 285 9.35 21.38 -19.98
CA PRO A 285 8.06 21.75 -19.41
C PRO A 285 7.25 20.52 -18.99
N PHE A 286 6.45 20.68 -17.93
CA PHE A 286 5.47 19.70 -17.49
C PHE A 286 4.14 19.90 -18.21
N GLU A 287 3.64 18.84 -18.84
CA GLU A 287 2.32 18.82 -19.48
C GLU A 287 1.42 17.76 -18.82
N PRO A 288 0.34 18.13 -18.11
CA PRO A 288 -0.57 17.19 -17.50
C PRO A 288 -1.24 16.27 -18.53
N ALA A 289 -1.31 14.97 -18.21
CA ALA A 289 -2.06 14.02 -19.01
C ALA A 289 -3.54 14.01 -18.58
N HIS A 290 -4.43 14.02 -19.57
CA HIS A 290 -5.88 13.97 -19.39
C HIS A 290 -6.45 12.61 -19.81
N ASN A 291 -7.63 12.28 -19.28
CA ASN A 291 -8.32 11.06 -19.68
C ASN A 291 -8.60 11.06 -21.19
N GLY A 292 -8.22 9.96 -21.85
CA GLY A 292 -8.29 9.81 -23.30
C GLY A 292 -6.98 10.13 -24.02
N ASP A 293 -6.01 10.77 -23.37
CA ASP A 293 -4.75 11.11 -24.00
C ASP A 293 -3.95 9.87 -24.37
N ARG A 294 -3.42 9.87 -25.60
CA ARG A 294 -2.41 8.91 -26.04
C ARG A 294 -1.04 9.40 -25.58
N ILE A 295 -0.44 8.64 -24.67
CA ILE A 295 0.85 8.95 -24.08
C ILE A 295 1.90 8.09 -24.77
N GLU A 296 2.86 8.72 -25.42
CA GLU A 296 4.02 8.07 -26.04
C GLU A 296 5.29 8.72 -25.49
N GLY A 297 6.21 7.93 -24.96
CA GLY A 297 7.46 8.43 -24.40
C GLY A 297 8.26 7.37 -23.66
N VAL A 298 9.37 7.80 -23.05
CA VAL A 298 10.26 6.94 -22.26
C VAL A 298 9.89 7.05 -20.79
N ILE A 299 9.72 5.92 -20.11
CA ILE A 299 9.52 5.92 -18.66
C ILE A 299 10.86 6.26 -18.00
N ALA A 300 11.03 7.50 -17.56
CA ALA A 300 12.29 7.97 -17.01
C ALA A 300 12.54 7.41 -15.60
N ARG A 301 11.54 7.55 -14.72
CA ARG A 301 11.60 7.06 -13.33
C ARG A 301 10.24 7.03 -12.65
N ARG A 302 10.18 6.38 -11.48
CA ARG A 302 9.10 6.52 -10.51
C ARG A 302 9.32 7.78 -9.65
N VAL A 303 8.24 8.46 -9.32
CA VAL A 303 8.18 9.50 -8.29
C VAL A 303 7.03 9.17 -7.34
N ASP A 304 7.28 9.29 -6.04
CA ASP A 304 6.25 9.08 -5.02
C ASP A 304 5.79 10.44 -4.51
N LEU A 305 4.49 10.70 -4.68
CA LEU A 305 3.77 11.88 -4.23
C LEU A 305 2.84 11.49 -3.06
N GLU A 306 2.26 12.46 -2.37
CA GLU A 306 1.36 12.20 -1.24
C GLU A 306 0.06 11.55 -1.72
N SER A 307 -0.46 11.93 -2.90
CA SER A 307 -1.61 11.26 -3.52
C SER A 307 -1.32 9.84 -4.02
N GLY A 308 -0.05 9.46 -4.16
CA GLY A 308 0.36 8.15 -4.66
C GLY A 308 1.60 8.18 -5.55
N SER A 309 1.90 7.04 -6.16
CA SER A 309 3.06 6.86 -7.03
C SER A 309 2.74 7.19 -8.48
N TYR A 310 3.66 7.87 -9.15
CA TYR A 310 3.57 8.25 -10.55
C TYR A 310 4.84 7.85 -11.32
N ALA A 311 4.68 7.54 -12.61
CA ALA A 311 5.78 7.45 -13.54
C ALA A 311 5.97 8.80 -14.24
N VAL A 312 7.23 9.22 -14.36
CA VAL A 312 7.62 10.30 -15.27
C VAL A 312 7.76 9.70 -16.66
N VAL A 313 6.94 10.17 -17.59
CA VAL A 313 7.04 9.81 -19.01
C VAL A 313 7.65 11.00 -19.74
N GLU A 314 8.90 10.84 -20.15
CA GLU A 314 9.65 11.85 -20.86
C GLU A 314 9.38 11.75 -22.36
N ARG A 315 9.03 12.89 -22.97
CA ARG A 315 8.79 13.04 -24.40
C ARG A 315 9.87 13.93 -25.01
N SER A 316 9.79 14.18 -26.32
CA SER A 316 10.81 14.95 -27.03
C SER A 316 10.90 16.41 -26.56
N ARG A 317 9.76 17.04 -26.20
CA ARG A 317 9.68 18.47 -25.88
C ARG A 317 9.20 18.79 -24.46
N ASP A 318 8.64 17.81 -23.77
CA ASP A 318 8.00 17.97 -22.47
C ASP A 318 8.10 16.63 -21.71
N PHE A 319 7.53 16.59 -20.51
CA PHE A 319 7.25 15.35 -19.83
C PHE A 319 5.88 15.39 -19.18
N THR A 320 5.35 14.22 -18.85
CA THR A 320 4.09 14.08 -18.12
C THR A 320 4.21 13.12 -16.96
N LEU A 321 3.25 13.18 -16.04
CA LEU A 321 3.12 12.29 -14.89
C LEU A 321 1.90 11.42 -15.11
N VAL A 322 2.09 10.12 -14.92
CA VAL A 322 1.03 9.13 -15.08
C VAL A 322 0.98 8.19 -13.88
N PRO A 323 -0.19 7.70 -13.45
CA PRO A 323 -0.27 6.78 -12.32
C PRO A 323 0.65 5.57 -12.48
N TRP A 324 1.44 5.27 -11.44
CA TRP A 324 2.38 4.16 -11.45
C TRP A 324 1.65 2.81 -11.49
N ARG A 325 2.25 1.84 -12.20
CA ARG A 325 1.84 0.43 -12.18
C ARG A 325 3.09 -0.43 -12.16
N ASP A 326 3.07 -1.57 -11.48
CA ASP A 326 4.26 -2.44 -11.36
C ASP A 326 4.80 -2.93 -12.71
N VAL A 327 3.94 -3.01 -13.73
CA VAL A 327 4.35 -3.32 -15.10
C VAL A 327 5.34 -2.29 -15.66
N LEU A 328 5.36 -1.07 -15.14
CA LEU A 328 6.27 0.00 -15.56
C LEU A 328 7.68 -0.16 -15.00
N GLU A 329 7.83 -0.84 -13.86
CA GLU A 329 9.12 -1.03 -13.21
C GLU A 329 10.12 -1.73 -14.14
N ARG A 330 9.66 -2.77 -14.85
CA ARG A 330 10.47 -3.53 -15.82
C ARG A 330 10.71 -2.80 -17.14
N ASN A 331 10.10 -1.63 -17.31
CA ASN A 331 10.09 -0.83 -18.53
C ASN A 331 10.66 0.59 -18.32
N ILE A 332 11.25 0.87 -17.16
CA ILE A 332 12.07 2.08 -16.97
C ILE A 332 13.17 2.12 -18.03
N GLY A 333 13.36 3.27 -18.64
CA GLY A 333 14.30 3.52 -19.74
C GLY A 333 13.84 3.02 -21.11
N LYS A 334 12.65 2.43 -21.23
CA LYS A 334 12.11 1.95 -22.51
C LYS A 334 11.01 2.87 -23.04
N ALA A 335 10.91 2.92 -24.37
CA ALA A 335 9.80 3.59 -25.04
C ALA A 335 8.49 2.82 -24.82
N THR A 336 7.44 3.56 -24.49
CA THR A 336 6.12 3.01 -24.16
C THR A 336 5.03 3.81 -24.83
N LEU A 337 3.96 3.12 -25.18
CA LEU A 337 2.73 3.71 -25.68
C LEU A 337 1.59 3.34 -24.74
N GLY A 338 0.74 4.29 -24.37
CA GLY A 338 -0.42 4.02 -23.54
C GLY A 338 -1.56 4.98 -23.80
N ILE A 339 -2.74 4.62 -23.33
CA ILE A 339 -3.91 5.51 -23.31
C ILE A 339 -4.28 5.76 -21.86
N MET A 340 -4.36 7.04 -21.48
CA MET A 340 -4.82 7.47 -20.16
C MET A 340 -6.33 7.21 -20.01
N ARG A 341 -6.72 6.59 -18.91
CA ARG A 341 -8.11 6.30 -18.52
C ARG A 341 -8.35 6.80 -17.11
N SER A 342 -9.62 6.93 -16.73
CA SER A 342 -10.03 7.38 -15.39
C SER A 342 -9.58 6.44 -14.27
N ASP A 343 -9.35 5.17 -14.57
CA ASP A 343 -8.87 4.12 -13.66
C ASP A 343 -7.36 3.84 -13.78
N GLY A 344 -6.63 4.60 -14.61
CA GLY A 344 -5.18 4.47 -14.81
C GLY A 344 -4.77 4.41 -16.28
N ILE A 345 -3.59 3.87 -16.59
CA ILE A 345 -3.12 3.74 -17.99
C ILE A 345 -3.15 2.29 -18.47
N SER A 346 -3.69 2.10 -19.68
CA SER A 346 -3.52 0.87 -20.48
C SER A 346 -2.27 1.00 -21.34
N TRP A 347 -1.26 0.17 -21.06
CA TRP A 347 0.05 0.22 -21.70
C TRP A 347 0.21 -0.82 -22.81
N GLN A 348 0.83 -0.43 -23.90
CA GLN A 348 1.41 -1.28 -24.93
C GLN A 348 2.93 -1.01 -24.97
N PHE A 349 3.71 -2.04 -24.64
CA PHE A 349 5.17 -1.97 -24.67
C PHE A 349 5.65 -2.42 -26.05
N GLY A 350 6.36 -1.55 -26.77
CA GLY A 350 6.87 -1.86 -28.11
C GLY A 350 7.87 -3.01 -28.06
N ARG A 351 7.54 -4.14 -28.70
CA ARG A 351 8.56 -5.12 -29.14
C ARG A 351 9.26 -4.54 -30.36
N GLY A 352 10.59 -4.64 -30.37
CA GLY A 352 11.41 -4.29 -31.52
C GLY A 352 10.95 -4.99 -32.80
N ARG A 353 11.20 -4.32 -33.92
CA ARG A 353 10.93 -4.75 -35.30
C ARG A 353 11.06 -6.27 -35.48
N SER A 354 10.00 -6.90 -35.98
CA SER A 354 10.12 -8.06 -36.86
C SER A 354 9.54 -7.66 -38.22
N GLY A 355 10.23 -8.06 -39.29
CA GLY A 355 10.19 -7.50 -40.64
C GLY A 355 8.88 -7.69 -41.44
N PRO A 356 8.93 -7.43 -42.76
CA PRO A 356 7.86 -6.76 -43.50
C PRO A 356 6.63 -7.65 -43.74
N THR A 357 5.46 -7.04 -43.63
CA THR A 357 4.23 -7.55 -44.23
C THR A 357 4.26 -7.29 -45.73
N ILE A 358 4.46 -8.35 -46.51
CA ILE A 358 4.15 -8.34 -47.94
C ILE A 358 2.62 -8.43 -48.07
N SER A 359 2.08 -7.59 -48.95
CA SER A 359 0.65 -7.45 -49.28
C SER A 359 0.06 -8.69 -49.94
#